data_AF-A0A937H0N1-F1
#
_entry.id   AF-A0A937H0N1-F1
#
_cell.length_a   1.000
_cell.length_b   1.000
_cell.length_c   1.000
_cell.angle_alpha   90.00
_cell.angle_beta   90.00
_cell.angle_gamma   90.00
#
_symmetry.space_group_name_H-M   'P 1'
#
loop_
_entity.id
_entity.type
_entity.pdbx_description
1 polymer ?
#
loop_
_entity_poly.entity_id
_entity_poly.type
_entity_poly.pdbx_seq_one_letter_code
_entity_poly.pdbx_strand_id
1 'polypeptide(L)'
;NGETWKNISSNLPLSPVNVIREDINSDKVLYVGTDNGVFVSLDSGESWNPFSKNLNRVAVHDLVIHHGQNDLLVGTHGRSLYKTNLNVFNNYIEKYKKGNDITVLDVSEIKFSRSWGRSANYSDVVYNEKVNIDLFSESDKNLEYSIVDEKGNTLNSGSTIINNGFNTVSFLPIINVEMNEKKLKKLDFSTNKASDGNIYFGKGKYTFKTSGFQESFLVK
;
A
#
# COMPACT_ATOMS: atom_id res chain seq x y z
N ASN A 1 -20.64 11.78 28.94
CA ASN A 1 -20.78 11.63 30.41
C ASN A 1 -20.97 10.20 30.90
N GLY A 2 -20.85 9.16 30.05
CA GLY A 2 -20.97 7.77 30.53
C GLY A 2 -22.35 7.34 31.01
N GLU A 3 -23.39 8.09 30.62
CA GLU A 3 -24.80 7.84 31.02
C GLU A 3 -25.34 6.54 30.42
N THR A 4 -24.88 6.18 29.23
CA THR A 4 -25.23 4.94 28.54
C THR A 4 -24.02 4.34 27.85
N TRP A 5 -23.98 3.01 27.77
CA TRP A 5 -22.94 2.26 27.08
C TRP A 5 -23.55 1.41 25.97
N LYS A 6 -22.92 1.41 24.80
CA LYS A 6 -23.27 0.54 23.66
C LYS A 6 -22.12 -0.43 23.44
N ASN A 7 -22.45 -1.71 23.31
CA ASN A 7 -21.46 -2.71 22.89
C ASN A 7 -21.07 -2.45 21.42
N ILE A 8 -19.76 -2.39 21.16
CA ILE A 8 -19.18 -2.25 19.83
C ILE A 8 -18.22 -3.40 19.49
N SER A 9 -18.34 -4.56 20.17
CA SER A 9 -17.43 -5.69 19.90
C SER A 9 -17.71 -6.33 18.54
N SER A 10 -18.97 -6.31 18.07
CA SER A 10 -19.38 -6.80 16.74
C SER A 10 -18.72 -8.14 16.36
N ASN A 11 -17.91 -8.18 15.30
CA ASN A 11 -17.17 -9.33 14.79
C ASN A 11 -15.72 -9.44 15.32
N LEU A 12 -15.35 -8.65 16.33
CA LEU A 12 -14.04 -8.76 16.97
C LEU A 12 -13.90 -10.16 17.60
N PRO A 13 -12.76 -10.87 17.42
CA PRO A 13 -12.57 -12.18 18.01
C PRO A 13 -12.67 -12.15 19.54
N LEU A 14 -13.12 -13.27 20.13
CA LEU A 14 -13.17 -13.45 21.58
C LEU A 14 -11.75 -13.48 22.17
N SER A 15 -11.25 -12.31 22.54
CA SER A 15 -9.92 -12.06 23.07
C SER A 15 -9.98 -10.85 24.02
N PRO A 16 -9.18 -10.80 25.09
CA PRO A 16 -9.01 -9.57 25.86
C PRO A 16 -8.61 -8.40 24.96
N VAL A 17 -9.28 -7.26 25.15
CA VAL A 17 -8.94 -5.97 24.55
C VAL A 17 -8.17 -5.19 25.60
N ASN A 18 -6.91 -4.86 25.31
CA ASN A 18 -6.02 -4.20 26.25
C ASN A 18 -6.00 -2.68 26.05
N VAL A 19 -6.26 -2.23 24.82
CA VAL A 19 -6.17 -0.82 24.46
C VAL A 19 -7.11 -0.49 23.29
N ILE A 20 -7.71 0.69 23.33
CA ILE A 20 -8.45 1.30 22.21
C ILE A 20 -7.94 2.73 22.00
N ARG A 21 -7.84 3.14 20.74
CA ARG A 21 -7.48 4.51 20.31
C ARG A 21 -8.37 4.94 19.16
N GLU A 22 -8.79 6.19 19.18
CA GLU A 22 -9.45 6.85 18.07
C GLU A 22 -8.39 7.49 17.17
N ASP A 23 -8.61 7.48 15.84
CA ASP A 23 -7.76 8.20 14.91
C ASP A 23 -7.86 9.72 15.14
N ILE A 24 -6.78 10.45 14.91
CA ILE A 24 -6.78 11.90 15.12
C ILE A 24 -7.60 12.67 14.08
N ASN A 25 -7.76 12.12 12.88
CA ASN A 25 -8.41 12.80 11.76
C ASN A 25 -9.86 12.34 11.54
N SER A 26 -10.31 11.27 12.21
CA SER A 26 -11.66 10.72 12.01
C SER A 26 -12.16 9.93 13.23
N ASP A 27 -13.32 10.35 13.74
CA ASP A 27 -14.04 9.65 14.81
C ASP A 27 -14.58 8.27 14.39
N LYS A 28 -14.63 8.00 13.08
CA LYS A 28 -15.03 6.71 12.53
C LYS A 28 -13.95 5.65 12.65
N VAL A 29 -12.69 6.06 12.76
CA VAL A 29 -11.56 5.13 12.71
C VAL A 29 -11.10 4.83 14.12
N LEU A 30 -11.23 3.55 14.51
CA LEU A 30 -10.83 3.07 15.83
C LEU A 30 -9.80 1.96 15.67
N TYR A 31 -8.77 1.98 16.50
CA TYR A 31 -7.75 0.94 16.60
C TYR A 31 -7.86 0.25 17.95
N VAL A 32 -7.83 -1.09 17.94
CA VAL A 32 -7.79 -1.88 19.17
C VAL A 32 -6.61 -2.81 19.19
N GLY A 33 -5.92 -2.85 20.33
CA GLY A 33 -4.90 -3.84 20.63
C GLY A 33 -5.52 -4.93 21.52
N THR A 34 -5.33 -6.18 21.11
CA THR A 34 -5.85 -7.37 21.77
C THR A 34 -4.75 -8.38 22.03
N ASP A 35 -5.05 -9.43 22.78
CA ASP A 35 -4.13 -10.57 22.92
C ASP A 35 -3.87 -11.34 21.61
N ASN A 36 -4.65 -11.06 20.56
CA ASN A 36 -4.54 -11.68 19.24
C ASN A 36 -4.06 -10.74 18.14
N GLY A 37 -3.59 -9.53 18.48
CA GLY A 37 -3.07 -8.54 17.55
C GLY A 37 -3.88 -7.24 17.50
N VAL A 38 -3.68 -6.47 16.43
CA VAL A 38 -4.35 -5.18 16.21
C VAL A 38 -5.51 -5.34 15.25
N PHE A 39 -6.64 -4.70 15.56
CA PHE A 39 -7.78 -4.56 14.66
C PHE A 39 -8.11 -3.09 14.45
N VAL A 40 -8.73 -2.80 13.31
CA VAL A 40 -9.21 -1.48 12.92
C VAL A 40 -10.68 -1.53 12.57
N SER A 41 -11.44 -0.56 13.05
CA SER A 41 -12.78 -0.25 12.57
C SER A 41 -12.73 1.05 11.77
N LEU A 42 -13.54 1.13 10.72
CA LEU A 42 -13.69 2.31 9.86
C LEU A 42 -15.12 2.88 9.92
N ASP A 43 -15.92 2.36 10.84
CA ASP A 43 -17.35 2.57 11.00
C ASP A 43 -17.72 2.68 12.48
N SER A 44 -16.85 3.30 13.29
CA SER A 44 -17.10 3.57 14.72
C SER A 44 -17.38 2.32 15.58
N GLY A 45 -16.79 1.19 15.21
CA GLY A 45 -16.93 -0.09 15.91
C GLY A 45 -18.12 -0.94 15.48
N GLU A 46 -18.81 -0.59 14.38
CA GLU A 46 -19.84 -1.46 13.79
C GLU A 46 -19.25 -2.73 13.19
N SER A 47 -18.02 -2.66 12.67
CA SER A 47 -17.23 -3.81 12.24
C SER A 47 -15.72 -3.61 12.47
N TRP A 48 -15.01 -4.73 12.66
CA TRP A 48 -13.58 -4.78 12.92
C TRP A 48 -12.86 -5.64 11.88
N ASN A 49 -11.72 -5.15 11.41
CA ASN A 49 -10.86 -5.81 10.43
C ASN A 49 -9.46 -6.00 11.02
N PRO A 50 -8.76 -7.11 10.74
CA PRO A 50 -7.35 -7.24 11.10
C PRO A 50 -6.53 -6.08 10.53
N PHE A 51 -5.73 -5.41 11.35
CA PHE A 51 -5.01 -4.20 10.95
C PHE A 51 -3.93 -4.48 9.88
N SER A 52 -3.23 -5.61 9.98
CA SER A 52 -2.21 -6.00 9.02
C SER A 52 -2.10 -7.51 8.91
N LYS A 53 -1.95 -8.03 7.69
CA LYS A 53 -1.64 -9.45 7.45
C LYS A 53 -0.23 -9.83 7.91
N ASN A 54 0.67 -8.86 8.08
CA ASN A 54 2.08 -9.09 8.41
C ASN A 54 2.38 -8.98 9.91
N LEU A 55 1.40 -8.61 10.73
CA LEU A 55 1.55 -8.62 12.18
C LEU A 55 1.20 -10.02 12.69
N ASN A 56 2.18 -10.71 13.26
CA ASN A 56 1.96 -12.01 13.90
C ASN A 56 0.93 -11.87 15.03
N ARG A 57 0.18 -12.94 15.31
CA ARG A 57 -0.70 -13.02 16.47
C ARG A 57 0.12 -12.89 17.75
N VAL A 58 0.11 -11.70 18.34
CA VAL A 58 0.83 -11.34 19.55
C VAL A 58 -0.03 -10.41 20.37
N ALA A 59 0.08 -10.51 21.69
CA ALA A 59 -0.60 -9.57 22.56
C ALA A 59 -0.08 -8.15 22.34
N VAL A 60 -1.01 -7.23 22.16
CA VAL A 60 -0.76 -5.80 22.02
C VAL A 60 -1.29 -5.14 23.29
N HIS A 61 -0.40 -4.54 24.07
CA HIS A 61 -0.75 -3.92 25.34
C HIS A 61 -0.96 -2.41 25.23
N ASP A 62 -0.34 -1.76 24.24
CA ASP A 62 -0.52 -0.33 24.03
C ASP A 62 -0.43 0.07 22.56
N LEU A 63 -1.11 1.17 22.24
CA LEU A 63 -1.16 1.82 20.94
C LEU A 63 -0.97 3.31 21.16
N VAL A 64 -0.03 3.91 20.43
CA VAL A 64 0.23 5.36 20.47
C VAL A 64 0.22 5.91 19.06
N ILE A 65 -0.59 6.95 18.84
CA ILE A 65 -0.60 7.70 17.58
C ILE A 65 0.37 8.87 17.72
N HIS A 66 1.43 8.87 16.92
CA HIS A 66 2.37 9.97 16.84
C HIS A 66 1.84 11.03 15.85
N HIS A 67 1.15 12.03 16.38
CA HIS A 67 0.40 13.04 15.62
C HIS A 67 1.22 13.72 14.51
N GLY A 68 2.50 14.06 14.75
CA GLY A 68 3.30 14.79 13.77
C GLY A 68 3.66 14.01 12.49
N GLN A 69 3.64 12.67 12.54
CA GLN A 69 3.94 11.80 11.39
C GLN A 69 2.71 11.00 10.92
N ASN A 70 1.61 11.08 11.68
CA ASN A 70 0.45 10.23 11.53
C ASN A 70 0.83 8.73 11.52
N ASP A 71 1.73 8.36 12.44
CA ASP A 71 2.21 6.99 12.59
C ASP A 71 1.57 6.34 13.82
N LEU A 72 1.18 5.08 13.70
CA LEU A 72 0.78 4.22 14.82
C LEU A 72 1.98 3.41 15.30
N LEU A 73 2.28 3.56 16.59
CA LEU A 73 3.23 2.74 17.33
C LEU A 73 2.47 1.64 18.07
N VAL A 74 2.91 0.41 17.90
CA VAL A 74 2.27 -0.78 18.48
C VAL A 74 3.21 -1.41 19.51
N GLY A 75 2.79 -1.34 20.77
CA GLY A 75 3.46 -1.96 21.92
C GLY A 75 3.08 -3.43 22.06
N THR A 76 3.94 -4.33 21.61
CA THR A 76 3.68 -5.77 21.68
C THR A 76 4.34 -6.43 22.90
N HIS A 77 3.76 -7.54 23.34
CA HIS A 77 4.38 -8.41 24.33
C HIS A 77 5.43 -9.31 23.66
N GLY A 78 6.72 -9.07 23.96
CA GLY A 78 7.82 -9.95 23.55
C GLY A 78 8.26 -9.87 22.08
N ARG A 79 7.78 -8.89 21.29
CA ARG A 79 8.17 -8.71 19.87
C ARG A 79 8.60 -7.29 19.48
N SER A 80 9.14 -6.53 20.44
CA SER A 80 9.55 -5.12 20.25
C SER A 80 8.38 -4.21 19.88
N LEU A 81 8.69 -3.02 19.36
CA LEU A 81 7.72 -2.04 18.86
C LEU A 81 7.57 -2.17 17.35
N TYR A 82 6.33 -2.10 16.86
CA TYR A 82 6.06 -1.92 15.43
C TYR A 82 5.65 -0.46 15.17
N LYS A 83 5.94 0.03 13.96
CA LYS A 83 5.52 1.34 13.46
C LYS A 83 4.88 1.18 12.10
N THR A 84 3.79 1.89 11.86
CA THR A 84 3.11 1.95 10.57
C THR A 84 2.50 3.32 10.36
N ASN A 85 2.38 3.76 9.11
CA ASN A 85 1.72 5.02 8.79
C ASN A 85 0.19 4.82 8.67
N LEU A 86 -0.59 5.79 9.12
CA LEU A 86 -2.06 5.74 9.13
C LEU A 86 -2.72 6.46 7.96
N ASN A 87 -1.96 7.13 7.07
CA ASN A 87 -2.51 7.90 5.96
C ASN A 87 -3.42 7.07 5.04
N VAL A 88 -3.14 5.77 4.91
CA VAL A 88 -3.97 4.85 4.13
C VAL A 88 -5.43 4.81 4.59
N PHE A 89 -5.69 4.91 5.90
CA PHE A 89 -7.05 4.94 6.44
C PHE A 89 -7.73 6.28 6.24
N ASN A 90 -6.99 7.39 6.36
CA ASN A 90 -7.53 8.73 6.10
C ASN A 90 -7.91 8.88 4.63
N ASN A 91 -7.01 8.44 3.73
CA ASN A 91 -7.29 8.37 2.30
C ASN A 91 -8.49 7.46 2.01
N TYR A 92 -8.68 6.38 2.76
CA TYR A 92 -9.88 5.54 2.61
C TYR A 92 -11.14 6.32 2.98
N ILE A 93 -11.18 6.97 4.15
CA ILE A 93 -12.36 7.75 4.57
C ILE A 93 -12.69 8.86 3.57
N GLU A 94 -11.68 9.50 2.99
CA GLU A 94 -11.86 10.57 2.01
C GLU A 94 -12.30 10.08 0.62
N LYS A 95 -11.68 8.98 0.14
CA LYS A 95 -11.80 8.55 -1.27
C LYS A 95 -12.80 7.42 -1.47
N TYR A 96 -13.05 6.58 -0.47
CA TYR A 96 -13.93 5.42 -0.59
C TYR A 96 -15.38 5.84 -0.81
N LYS A 97 -16.01 5.20 -1.81
CA LYS A 97 -17.44 5.30 -2.06
C LYS A 97 -17.97 3.91 -2.31
N LYS A 98 -19.01 3.52 -1.57
CA LYS A 98 -19.64 2.21 -1.70
C LYS A 98 -20.07 1.95 -3.14
N GLY A 99 -19.73 0.77 -3.65
CA GLY A 99 -19.95 0.38 -5.04
C GLY A 99 -18.78 0.70 -5.99
N ASN A 100 -17.75 1.42 -5.52
CA ASN A 100 -16.47 1.46 -6.20
C ASN A 100 -15.75 0.14 -5.93
N ASP A 101 -15.66 -0.70 -6.94
CA ASP A 101 -15.02 -2.01 -6.85
C ASP A 101 -13.57 -1.93 -6.32
N ILE A 102 -12.83 -0.91 -6.75
CA ILE A 102 -11.50 -0.57 -6.25
C ILE A 102 -11.40 0.92 -5.97
N THR A 103 -10.80 1.27 -4.82
CA THR A 103 -10.46 2.64 -4.45
C THR A 103 -8.96 2.74 -4.23
N VAL A 104 -8.27 3.60 -4.99
CA VAL A 104 -6.85 3.89 -4.74
C VAL A 104 -6.73 4.81 -3.54
N LEU A 105 -5.86 4.45 -2.62
CA LEU A 105 -5.65 5.15 -1.37
C LEU A 105 -4.38 5.99 -1.46
N ASP A 106 -3.27 5.37 -1.84
CA ASP A 106 -1.99 6.05 -1.94
C ASP A 106 -1.13 5.45 -3.06
N VAL A 107 -0.22 6.26 -3.60
CA VAL A 107 0.76 5.81 -4.58
C VAL A 107 2.12 6.35 -4.20
N SER A 108 3.08 5.44 -4.01
CA SER A 108 4.44 5.83 -3.65
C SER A 108 5.09 6.64 -4.78
N GLU A 109 5.63 7.79 -4.42
CA GLU A 109 6.62 8.47 -5.26
C GLU A 109 7.97 7.79 -5.06
N ILE A 110 8.67 7.50 -6.16
CA ILE A 110 10.00 6.87 -6.12
C ILE A 110 11.08 7.82 -6.63
N LYS A 111 12.29 7.71 -6.07
CA LYS A 111 13.42 8.55 -6.47
C LYS A 111 14.21 7.83 -7.56
N PHE A 112 14.37 8.48 -8.70
CA PHE A 112 15.18 7.98 -9.80
C PHE A 112 16.60 7.69 -9.32
N SER A 113 17.08 6.48 -9.63
CA SER A 113 18.46 6.09 -9.41
C SER A 113 19.10 5.60 -10.69
N ARG A 114 20.26 6.19 -11.04
CA ARG A 114 21.13 5.68 -12.11
C ARG A 114 21.74 4.31 -11.79
N SER A 115 21.62 3.86 -10.54
CA SER A 115 22.16 2.59 -10.07
C SER A 115 21.14 1.46 -10.05
N TRP A 116 19.88 1.72 -10.42
CA TRP A 116 18.92 0.64 -10.60
C TRP A 116 19.42 -0.39 -11.61
N GLY A 117 19.25 -1.66 -11.27
CA GLY A 117 19.69 -2.79 -12.06
C GLY A 117 21.20 -3.03 -12.06
N ARG A 118 22.00 -2.22 -11.36
CA ARG A 118 23.47 -2.37 -11.34
C ARG A 118 23.92 -3.36 -10.28
N SER A 119 24.76 -4.29 -10.70
CA SER A 119 25.59 -5.14 -9.84
C SER A 119 27.05 -4.98 -10.24
N ALA A 120 27.95 -4.95 -9.26
CA ALA A 120 29.40 -4.92 -9.52
C ALA A 120 29.94 -6.34 -9.70
N ASN A 121 29.40 -7.29 -8.93
CA ASN A 121 29.72 -8.71 -9.00
C ASN A 121 28.47 -9.54 -9.29
N TYR A 122 28.67 -10.76 -9.79
CA TYR A 122 27.58 -11.70 -10.07
C TYR A 122 26.76 -12.06 -8.82
N SER A 123 27.36 -12.02 -7.63
CA SER A 123 26.70 -12.36 -6.35
C SER A 123 25.99 -11.18 -5.67
N ASP A 124 26.08 -9.97 -6.21
CA ASP A 124 25.51 -8.81 -5.55
C ASP A 124 23.97 -8.85 -5.62
N VAL A 125 23.32 -8.53 -4.50
CA VAL A 125 21.87 -8.33 -4.47
C VAL A 125 21.57 -6.95 -5.06
N VAL A 126 20.92 -6.93 -6.22
CA VAL A 126 20.49 -5.69 -6.88
C VAL A 126 19.30 -5.10 -6.13
N TYR A 127 19.49 -3.93 -5.50
CA TYR A 127 18.41 -3.27 -4.76
C TYR A 127 17.55 -2.38 -5.67
N ASN A 128 16.41 -2.96 -6.05
CA ASN A 128 15.22 -2.37 -6.68
C ASN A 128 14.30 -1.56 -5.75
N GLU A 129 14.19 -0.24 -5.88
CA GLU A 129 13.02 0.46 -5.33
C GLU A 129 11.77 0.10 -6.16
N LYS A 130 10.68 -0.30 -5.50
CA LYS A 130 9.41 -0.65 -6.13
C LYS A 130 8.43 0.51 -6.00
N VAL A 131 7.57 0.67 -7.00
CA VAL A 131 6.37 1.48 -6.86
C VAL A 131 5.33 0.65 -6.12
N ASN A 132 4.78 1.19 -5.06
CA ASN A 132 3.69 0.63 -4.27
C ASN A 132 2.42 1.45 -4.50
N ILE A 133 1.31 0.77 -4.73
CA ILE A 133 -0.02 1.35 -4.82
C ILE A 133 -0.87 0.71 -3.74
N ASP A 134 -1.26 1.51 -2.76
CA ASP A 134 -2.19 1.09 -1.73
C ASP A 134 -3.61 1.32 -2.23
N LEU A 135 -4.42 0.27 -2.14
CA LEU A 135 -5.80 0.27 -2.61
C LEU A 135 -6.71 -0.50 -1.66
N PHE A 136 -8.00 -0.17 -1.71
CA PHE A 136 -9.08 -0.94 -1.10
C PHE A 136 -9.89 -1.64 -2.19
N SER A 137 -10.22 -2.92 -1.99
CA SER A 137 -11.09 -3.70 -2.86
C SER A 137 -12.33 -4.15 -2.11
N GLU A 138 -13.51 -4.10 -2.73
CA GLU A 138 -14.76 -4.63 -2.13
C GLU A 138 -14.88 -6.16 -2.26
N SER A 139 -14.03 -6.78 -3.08
CA SER A 139 -14.06 -8.23 -3.34
C SER A 139 -12.70 -8.82 -3.67
N ASP A 140 -12.56 -10.13 -3.48
CA ASP A 140 -11.40 -10.89 -3.95
C ASP A 140 -11.41 -10.95 -5.48
N LYS A 141 -10.28 -10.61 -6.13
CA LYS A 141 -10.17 -10.66 -7.59
C LYS A 141 -8.72 -10.72 -8.07
N ASN A 142 -8.53 -11.14 -9.32
CA ASN A 142 -7.28 -10.93 -10.03
C ASN A 142 -7.30 -9.55 -10.68
N LEU A 143 -6.45 -8.64 -10.20
CA LEU A 143 -6.28 -7.30 -10.73
C LEU A 143 -5.25 -7.31 -11.86
N GLU A 144 -5.69 -6.99 -13.07
CA GLU A 144 -4.81 -6.70 -14.20
C GLU A 144 -4.50 -5.21 -14.26
N TYR A 145 -3.25 -4.87 -14.55
CA TYR A 145 -2.80 -3.49 -14.63
C TYR A 145 -1.77 -3.26 -15.74
N SER A 146 -1.65 -1.99 -16.12
CA SER A 146 -0.65 -1.49 -17.06
C SER A 146 -0.10 -0.15 -16.58
N ILE A 147 1.17 0.12 -16.88
CA ILE A 147 1.83 1.40 -16.63
C ILE A 147 2.06 2.07 -17.98
N VAL A 148 1.57 3.29 -18.12
CA VAL A 148 1.72 4.08 -19.34
C VAL A 148 2.57 5.33 -19.09
N ASP A 149 3.30 5.76 -20.12
CA ASP A 149 3.93 7.09 -20.14
C ASP A 149 2.90 8.21 -20.38
N GLU A 150 3.35 9.46 -20.31
CA GLU A 150 2.50 10.64 -20.61
C GLU A 150 1.95 10.66 -22.04
N LYS A 151 2.62 9.96 -22.97
CA LYS A 151 2.21 9.83 -24.38
C LYS A 151 1.20 8.69 -24.58
N GLY A 152 0.83 7.96 -23.53
CA GLY A 152 -0.14 6.85 -23.54
C GLY A 152 0.44 5.50 -23.98
N ASN A 153 1.77 5.37 -24.11
CA ASN A 153 2.41 4.09 -24.44
C ASN A 153 2.51 3.21 -23.19
N THR A 154 2.00 1.98 -23.28
CA THR A 154 2.23 0.97 -22.25
C THR A 154 3.71 0.61 -22.19
N LEU A 155 4.29 0.69 -20.99
CA LEU A 155 5.68 0.35 -20.68
C LEU A 155 5.77 -0.94 -19.86
N ASN A 156 4.82 -1.12 -18.95
CA ASN A 156 4.79 -2.27 -18.05
C ASN A 156 3.36 -2.82 -17.95
N SER A 157 3.21 -4.12 -17.81
CA SER A 157 1.93 -4.73 -17.45
C SER A 157 2.13 -5.91 -16.50
N GLY A 158 1.10 -6.22 -15.72
CA GLY A 158 1.11 -7.34 -14.80
C GLY A 158 -0.28 -7.67 -14.28
N SER A 159 -0.34 -8.73 -13.47
CA SER A 159 -1.54 -9.11 -12.75
C SER A 159 -1.20 -9.54 -11.33
N THR A 160 -2.13 -9.36 -10.40
CA THR A 160 -1.96 -9.78 -9.00
C THR A 160 -3.30 -10.08 -8.36
N ILE A 161 -3.31 -11.02 -7.41
CA ILE A 161 -4.51 -11.33 -6.64
C ILE A 161 -4.63 -10.28 -5.53
N ILE A 162 -5.74 -9.56 -5.52
CA ILE A 162 -6.13 -8.68 -4.43
C ILE A 162 -7.30 -9.31 -3.69
N ASN A 163 -7.37 -9.05 -2.39
CA ASN A 163 -8.41 -9.57 -1.51
C ASN A 163 -9.38 -8.45 -1.16
N ASN A 164 -10.57 -8.77 -0.68
CA ASN A 164 -11.44 -7.82 -0.02
C ASN A 164 -10.69 -7.11 1.12
N GLY A 165 -10.78 -5.78 1.17
CA GLY A 165 -10.06 -4.94 2.11
C GLY A 165 -8.85 -4.23 1.50
N PHE A 166 -7.90 -3.86 2.37
CA PHE A 166 -6.67 -3.14 2.02
C PHE A 166 -5.64 -4.06 1.36
N ASN A 167 -5.04 -3.61 0.27
CA ASN A 167 -3.98 -4.31 -0.45
C ASN A 167 -2.92 -3.32 -0.91
N THR A 168 -1.70 -3.82 -1.11
CA THR A 168 -0.61 -3.09 -1.74
C THR A 168 -0.20 -3.82 -3.01
N VAL A 169 -0.27 -3.15 -4.15
CA VAL A 169 0.23 -3.63 -5.43
C VAL A 169 1.63 -3.07 -5.64
N SER A 170 2.63 -3.94 -5.78
CA SER A 170 4.02 -3.53 -5.95
C SER A 170 4.58 -3.98 -7.29
N PHE A 171 5.23 -3.08 -8.02
CA PHE A 171 5.91 -3.39 -9.28
C PHE A 171 7.25 -2.64 -9.40
N LEU A 172 8.16 -3.18 -10.20
CA LEU A 172 9.41 -2.50 -10.54
C LEU A 172 9.17 -1.47 -11.65
N PRO A 173 9.81 -0.29 -11.61
CA PRO A 173 9.70 0.73 -12.63
C PRO A 173 10.53 0.36 -13.87
N ILE A 174 10.15 -0.73 -14.54
CA ILE A 174 10.85 -1.30 -15.69
C ILE A 174 9.93 -1.40 -16.91
N ILE A 175 10.53 -1.37 -18.09
CA ILE A 175 9.84 -1.72 -19.34
C ILE A 175 9.84 -3.25 -19.46
N ASN A 176 8.68 -3.88 -19.31
CA ASN A 176 8.53 -5.34 -19.43
C ASN A 176 7.69 -5.77 -20.65
N VAL A 177 7.18 -4.81 -21.42
CA VAL A 177 6.51 -5.09 -22.70
C VAL A 177 7.53 -5.10 -23.84
N GLU A 178 7.26 -5.90 -24.87
CA GLU A 178 8.13 -5.97 -26.04
C GLU A 178 8.19 -4.62 -26.78
N MET A 179 9.40 -4.05 -26.85
CA MET A 179 9.68 -2.82 -27.59
C MET A 179 10.95 -2.95 -28.41
N ASN A 180 10.91 -2.48 -29.66
CA ASN A 180 12.10 -2.37 -30.49
C ASN A 180 12.93 -1.11 -30.15
N GLU A 181 14.20 -1.12 -30.52
CA GLU A 181 15.12 -0.01 -30.24
C GLU A 181 14.66 1.34 -30.82
N LYS A 182 14.03 1.32 -32.01
CA LYS A 182 13.52 2.54 -32.66
C LYS A 182 12.44 3.20 -31.81
N LYS A 183 11.53 2.40 -31.24
CA LYS A 183 10.46 2.87 -30.36
C LYS A 183 11.02 3.36 -29.03
N LEU A 184 11.97 2.63 -28.42
CA LEU A 184 12.63 3.06 -27.18
C LEU A 184 13.29 4.43 -27.35
N LYS A 185 14.07 4.62 -28.43
CA LYS A 185 14.71 5.91 -28.74
C LYS A 185 13.69 7.03 -28.97
N LYS A 186 12.57 6.76 -29.65
CA LYS A 186 11.49 7.74 -29.87
C LYS A 186 10.81 8.18 -28.56
N LEU A 187 10.85 7.33 -27.54
CA LEU A 187 10.27 7.58 -26.22
C LEU A 187 11.32 8.06 -25.20
N ASP A 188 12.53 8.40 -25.64
CA ASP A 188 13.64 8.86 -24.81
C ASP A 188 14.09 7.86 -23.74
N PHE A 189 13.88 6.55 -23.98
CA PHE A 189 14.40 5.48 -23.12
C PHE A 189 15.78 4.99 -23.57
N SER A 190 16.57 4.52 -22.60
CA SER A 190 17.81 3.80 -22.86
C SER A 190 17.53 2.52 -23.65
N THR A 191 18.36 2.24 -24.66
CA THR A 191 18.39 0.93 -25.32
C THR A 191 19.28 -0.08 -24.60
N ASN A 192 20.16 0.40 -23.74
CA ASN A 192 21.04 -0.47 -22.95
C ASN A 192 20.28 -0.98 -21.72
N LYS A 193 20.34 -2.29 -21.53
CA LYS A 193 19.85 -2.98 -20.33
C LYS A 193 20.85 -2.80 -19.18
N ALA A 194 20.35 -2.76 -17.96
CA ALA A 194 21.17 -2.81 -16.76
C ALA A 194 21.74 -4.24 -16.54
N SER A 195 22.56 -4.43 -15.51
CA SER A 195 23.21 -5.73 -15.22
C SER A 195 22.20 -6.85 -14.97
N ASP A 196 21.01 -6.52 -14.49
CA ASP A 196 19.88 -7.43 -14.28
C ASP A 196 19.03 -7.70 -15.54
N GLY A 197 19.43 -7.15 -16.69
CA GLY A 197 18.73 -7.34 -17.97
C GLY A 197 17.51 -6.44 -18.18
N ASN A 198 17.18 -5.54 -17.25
CA ASN A 198 16.01 -4.68 -17.33
C ASN A 198 16.34 -3.29 -17.91
N ILE A 199 15.32 -2.65 -18.49
CA ILE A 199 15.34 -1.23 -18.85
C ILE A 199 14.44 -0.49 -17.87
N TYR A 200 15.00 0.46 -17.13
CA TYR A 200 14.28 1.20 -16.10
C TYR A 200 13.63 2.46 -16.64
N PHE A 201 12.58 2.91 -15.96
CA PHE A 201 11.94 4.19 -16.21
C PHE A 201 12.92 5.34 -15.95
N GLY A 202 12.81 6.38 -16.78
CA GLY A 202 13.49 7.64 -16.56
C GLY A 202 12.76 8.49 -15.52
N LYS A 203 13.28 9.70 -15.30
CA LYS A 203 12.53 10.72 -14.56
C LYS A 203 11.31 11.14 -15.38
N GLY A 204 10.16 11.27 -14.74
CA GLY A 204 8.94 11.68 -15.43
C GLY A 204 7.67 11.26 -14.70
N LYS A 205 6.53 11.59 -15.30
CA LYS A 205 5.21 11.16 -14.85
C LYS A 205 4.80 9.90 -15.59
N TYR A 206 4.26 8.96 -14.82
CA TYR A 206 3.73 7.70 -15.31
C TYR A 206 2.32 7.53 -14.77
N THR A 207 1.52 6.69 -15.43
CA THR A 207 0.15 6.42 -14.99
C THR A 207 -0.07 4.92 -14.86
N PHE A 208 -0.45 4.49 -13.66
CA PHE A 208 -0.98 3.16 -13.43
C PHE A 208 -2.42 3.11 -13.94
N LYS A 209 -2.77 2.10 -14.72
CA LYS A 209 -4.09 1.90 -15.33
C LYS A 209 -4.59 0.50 -15.07
N THR A 210 -5.88 0.39 -14.81
CA THR A 210 -6.61 -0.87 -14.73
C THR A 210 -8.04 -0.66 -15.23
N SER A 211 -8.85 -1.72 -15.28
CA SER A 211 -10.19 -1.76 -15.91
C SER A 211 -11.17 -0.71 -15.38
N GLY A 212 -10.96 -0.20 -14.15
CA GLY A 212 -11.85 0.78 -13.53
C GLY A 212 -11.19 2.09 -13.08
N PHE A 213 -9.87 2.23 -13.14
CA PHE A 213 -9.20 3.44 -12.67
C PHE A 213 -7.85 3.70 -13.32
N GLN A 214 -7.40 4.94 -13.20
CA GLN A 214 -6.04 5.34 -13.52
C GLN A 214 -5.52 6.32 -12.48
N GLU A 215 -4.27 6.16 -12.05
CA GLU A 215 -3.62 7.04 -11.07
C GLU A 215 -2.21 7.38 -11.54
N SER A 216 -1.82 8.64 -11.42
CA SER A 216 -0.49 9.08 -11.85
C SER A 216 0.51 9.05 -10.69
N PHE A 217 1.76 8.73 -11.01
CA PHE A 217 2.88 8.79 -10.07
C PHE A 217 4.12 9.38 -10.74
N LEU A 218 5.07 9.81 -9.91
CA LEU A 218 6.31 10.45 -10.35
C LEU A 218 7.51 9.58 -10.04
N VAL A 219 8.43 9.54 -11.00
CA VAL A 219 9.81 9.11 -10.80
C VAL A 219 10.67 10.38 -10.76
N LYS A 220 11.15 10.74 -9.57
CA LYS A 220 11.79 12.05 -9.29
C LYS A 220 13.30 12.06 -9.48
#